data_AF-A0A7K1X0J4-F1
#
_entry.id   AF-A0A7K1X0J4-F1
#
_cell.length_a   1.000
_cell.length_b   1.000
_cell.length_c   1.000
_cell.angle_alpha   90.00
_cell.angle_beta   90.00
_cell.angle_gamma   90.00
#
_symmetry.space_group_name_H-M   'P 1'
#
loop_
_entity.id
_entity.type
_entity.pdbx_description
1 polymer ?
#
loop_
_entity_poly.entity_id
_entity_poly.type
_entity_poly.pdbx_seq_one_letter_code
_entity_poly.pdbx_strand_id
1 'polypeptide(L)'
;MKTKIILPALGAFLLCCCQKKDLMDSIENDSDPNSVQLSSIDSKTVKKWLSLDKEADSIMNSAQYLIQQQSEIVDSCPQDEREYMNTNIMEAQRHLDRFRNKVKYTRNFAIHIEEYNPSLESTLDSLKEDCIQEKYMLEKALGNFR
;
A
#
# COMPACT_ATOMS: atom_id res chain seq x y z
N MET A 1 -48.83 -33.30 5.91
CA MET A 1 -48.74 -31.82 5.86
C MET A 1 -47.29 -31.51 5.50
N LYS A 2 -46.90 -31.04 4.29
CA LYS A 2 -47.15 -29.72 3.65
C LYS A 2 -46.96 -28.61 4.71
N THR A 3 -45.93 -27.76 4.68
CA THR A 3 -45.51 -26.86 3.58
C THR A 3 -44.06 -26.36 3.74
N LYS A 4 -43.44 -26.07 2.59
CA LYS A 4 -42.17 -25.34 2.38
C LYS A 4 -42.36 -23.85 2.72
N ILE A 5 -41.29 -23.15 3.11
CA ILE A 5 -40.78 -21.92 2.47
C ILE A 5 -39.29 -21.79 2.82
N ILE A 6 -38.48 -21.86 1.77
CA ILE A 6 -37.08 -21.45 1.64
C ILE A 6 -37.15 -20.03 1.06
N LEU A 7 -36.38 -19.06 1.57
CA LEU A 7 -35.73 -17.96 0.82
C LEU A 7 -34.94 -17.02 1.79
N PRO A 8 -34.00 -16.18 1.30
CA PRO A 8 -32.58 -16.25 1.66
C PRO A 8 -31.97 -14.83 1.84
N ALA A 9 -30.67 -14.72 1.58
CA ALA A 9 -29.98 -13.51 1.10
C ALA A 9 -29.65 -12.43 2.13
N LEU A 10 -28.40 -12.46 2.62
CA LEU A 10 -27.53 -11.29 2.73
C LEU A 10 -26.13 -11.76 3.13
N GLY A 11 -25.29 -12.03 2.13
CA GLY A 11 -23.90 -12.43 2.38
C GLY A 11 -23.06 -12.68 1.13
N ALA A 12 -23.45 -12.12 -0.03
CA ALA A 12 -22.72 -12.30 -1.28
C ALA A 12 -22.59 -10.98 -2.06
N PHE A 13 -22.07 -9.92 -1.41
CA PHE A 13 -21.75 -8.66 -2.10
C PHE A 13 -20.26 -8.28 -2.09
N LEU A 14 -19.35 -9.24 -2.00
CA LEU A 14 -17.91 -8.98 -2.15
C LEU A 14 -17.24 -9.84 -3.23
N LEU A 15 -17.98 -10.20 -4.28
CA LEU A 15 -17.43 -10.86 -5.47
C LEU A 15 -17.83 -10.14 -6.77
N CYS A 16 -17.77 -8.80 -6.79
CA CYS A 16 -17.98 -8.03 -8.02
C CYS A 16 -16.73 -7.25 -8.44
N CYS A 17 -15.59 -7.94 -8.55
CA CYS A 17 -14.40 -7.39 -9.22
C CYS A 17 -13.60 -8.48 -9.95
N CYS A 18 -14.26 -9.46 -10.57
CA CYS A 18 -13.61 -10.37 -11.53
C CYS A 18 -14.68 -11.12 -12.34
N GLN A 19 -15.00 -10.65 -13.55
CA GLN A 19 -14.84 -11.43 -14.79
C GLN A 19 -15.43 -10.73 -16.02
N LYS A 20 -14.54 -10.54 -17.01
CA LYS A 20 -14.71 -10.64 -18.46
C LYS A 20 -15.78 -9.78 -19.14
N LYS A 21 -15.26 -8.71 -19.72
CA LYS A 21 -15.84 -7.93 -20.81
C LYS A 21 -15.53 -8.68 -22.11
N ASP A 22 -16.52 -9.37 -22.69
CA ASP A 22 -16.51 -9.78 -24.09
C ASP A 22 -17.48 -8.88 -24.86
N LEU A 23 -16.93 -8.05 -25.75
CA LEU A 23 -17.61 -7.71 -27.00
C LEU A 23 -16.55 -7.32 -28.04
N MET A 24 -16.48 -8.16 -29.07
CA MET A 24 -15.79 -7.95 -30.35
C MET A 24 -16.35 -6.70 -31.04
N ASP A 25 -15.51 -5.81 -31.56
CA ASP A 25 -15.43 -5.57 -33.02
C ASP A 25 -14.40 -4.49 -33.41
N SER A 26 -13.67 -4.87 -34.46
CA SER A 26 -12.79 -4.15 -35.39
C SER A 26 -13.02 -2.64 -35.58
N ILE A 27 -11.94 -1.85 -35.51
CA ILE A 27 -11.62 -0.79 -36.49
C ILE A 27 -10.08 -0.78 -36.70
N GLU A 28 -9.67 -1.09 -37.93
CA GLU A 28 -8.34 -0.86 -38.51
C GLU A 28 -7.99 0.63 -38.66
N ASN A 29 -6.71 0.88 -38.91
CA ASN A 29 -6.11 2.07 -39.53
C ASN A 29 -5.55 3.19 -38.62
N ASP A 30 -4.24 3.08 -38.44
CA ASP A 30 -3.22 3.84 -39.20
C ASP A 30 -2.47 4.97 -38.45
N SER A 31 -1.14 4.83 -38.53
CA SER A 31 -0.09 5.84 -38.50
C SER A 31 0.09 6.78 -37.29
N ASP A 32 1.08 6.46 -36.45
CA ASP A 32 2.17 7.42 -36.18
C ASP A 32 3.52 6.67 -36.12
N PRO A 33 4.49 6.96 -37.02
CA PRO A 33 5.79 6.28 -37.11
C PRO A 33 6.83 6.80 -36.12
N ASN A 34 6.44 7.54 -35.07
CA ASN A 34 7.33 7.79 -33.93
C ASN A 34 7.30 6.62 -32.94
N SER A 35 7.65 5.45 -33.48
CA SER A 35 8.15 4.29 -32.76
C SER A 35 9.45 4.68 -32.04
N VAL A 36 9.34 5.40 -30.92
CA VAL A 36 10.36 5.30 -29.88
C VAL A 36 10.11 3.96 -29.24
N GLN A 37 10.86 2.96 -29.70
CA GLN A 37 11.05 1.71 -29.00
C GLN A 37 11.48 2.06 -27.57
N LEU A 38 10.53 2.08 -26.63
CA LEU A 38 10.79 1.95 -25.20
C LEU A 38 11.24 0.50 -24.97
N SER A 39 12.41 0.16 -25.50
CA SER A 39 13.04 -1.13 -25.30
C SER A 39 13.50 -1.22 -23.84
N SER A 40 12.77 -2.03 -23.09
CA SER A 40 13.12 -2.59 -21.77
C SER A 40 13.57 -1.59 -20.69
N ILE A 41 12.72 -0.61 -20.38
CA ILE A 41 12.56 -0.27 -18.96
C ILE A 41 12.00 -1.53 -18.30
N ASP A 42 12.66 -2.13 -17.30
CA ASP A 42 12.06 -3.28 -16.59
C ASP A 42 10.78 -2.81 -15.89
N SER A 43 9.67 -2.91 -16.63
CA SER A 43 8.37 -2.40 -16.22
C SER A 43 7.93 -3.06 -14.92
N LYS A 44 8.48 -4.24 -14.59
CA LYS A 44 8.13 -4.99 -13.39
C LYS A 44 8.62 -4.28 -12.14
N THR A 45 9.86 -3.80 -12.09
CA THR A 45 10.41 -3.06 -10.94
C THR A 45 9.67 -1.75 -10.69
N VAL A 46 9.44 -0.97 -11.75
CA VAL A 46 8.67 0.28 -11.66
C VAL A 46 7.21 0.04 -11.27
N LYS A 47 6.54 -0.99 -11.83
CA LYS A 47 5.16 -1.36 -11.45
C LYS A 47 5.07 -1.80 -10.00
N LYS A 48 6.03 -2.58 -9.51
CA LYS A 48 6.12 -3.02 -8.11
C LYS A 48 6.28 -1.83 -7.16
N TRP A 49 7.14 -0.87 -7.49
CA TRP A 49 7.29 0.36 -6.71
C TRP A 49 6.01 1.21 -6.76
N LEU A 50 5.45 1.46 -7.94
CA LEU A 50 4.23 2.24 -8.11
C LEU A 50 3.04 1.65 -7.35
N SER A 51 2.96 0.32 -7.23
CA SER A 51 1.96 -0.34 -6.38
C SER A 51 2.10 0.06 -4.92
N LEU A 52 3.32 0.04 -4.38
CA LEU A 52 3.59 0.44 -3.01
C LEU A 52 3.32 1.94 -2.80
N ASP A 53 3.74 2.77 -3.75
CA ASP A 53 3.55 4.22 -3.73
C ASP A 53 2.07 4.62 -3.62
N LYS A 54 1.21 3.98 -4.42
CA LYS A 54 -0.25 4.18 -4.37
C LYS A 54 -0.86 3.83 -3.02
N GLU A 55 -0.33 2.80 -2.36
CA GLU A 55 -0.79 2.35 -1.04
C GLU A 55 -0.17 3.16 0.11
N ALA A 56 1.02 3.73 -0.09
CA ALA A 56 1.83 4.32 0.96
C ALA A 56 1.12 5.46 1.69
N ASP A 57 0.46 6.36 0.97
CA ASP A 57 -0.28 7.47 1.60
C ASP A 57 -1.47 6.97 2.40
N SER A 58 -2.17 5.95 1.90
CA SER A 58 -3.28 5.29 2.62
C SER A 58 -2.79 4.63 3.92
N ILE A 59 -1.66 3.93 3.86
CA ILE A 59 -1.01 3.29 5.02
C ILE A 59 -0.61 4.36 6.04
N MET A 60 0.05 5.43 5.62
CA MET A 60 0.48 6.51 6.52
C MET A 60 -0.71 7.19 7.21
N ASN A 61 -1.76 7.50 6.46
CA ASN A 61 -2.95 8.13 7.01
C ASN A 61 -3.68 7.21 7.99
N SER A 62 -3.82 5.93 7.64
CA SER A 62 -4.46 4.93 8.50
C SER A 62 -3.66 4.71 9.79
N ALA A 63 -2.33 4.60 9.70
CA ALA A 63 -1.45 4.46 10.85
C ALA A 63 -1.50 5.69 11.76
N GLN A 64 -1.45 6.89 11.19
CA GLN A 64 -1.53 8.15 11.93
C GLN A 64 -2.85 8.23 12.72
N TYR A 65 -3.96 7.84 12.08
CA TYR A 65 -5.27 7.81 12.72
C TYR A 65 -5.32 6.83 13.90
N LEU A 66 -4.80 5.61 13.74
CA LEU A 66 -4.76 4.63 14.82
C LEU A 66 -3.89 5.08 15.99
N ILE A 67 -2.71 5.66 15.72
CA ILE A 67 -1.83 6.22 16.75
C ILE A 67 -2.54 7.34 17.51
N GLN A 68 -3.26 8.21 16.81
CA GLN A 68 -4.00 9.30 17.42
C GLN A 68 -5.13 8.76 18.31
N GLN A 69 -5.92 7.81 17.84
CA GLN A 69 -6.96 7.17 18.67
C GLN A 69 -6.37 6.55 19.94
N GLN A 70 -5.24 5.82 19.82
CA GLN A 70 -4.59 5.22 20.97
C GLN A 70 -4.07 6.27 21.95
N SER A 71 -3.56 7.39 21.44
CA SER A 71 -3.06 8.51 22.25
C SER A 71 -4.18 9.24 22.99
N GLU A 72 -5.39 9.31 22.42
CA GLU A 72 -6.55 9.94 23.07
C GLU A 72 -7.08 9.12 24.26
N ILE A 73 -6.91 7.79 24.24
CA ILE A 73 -7.39 6.92 25.32
C ILE A 73 -6.35 6.69 26.42
N VAL A 74 -5.05 6.87 26.15
CA VAL A 74 -3.96 6.51 27.08
C VAL A 74 -4.03 7.22 28.43
N ASP A 75 -4.50 8.48 28.44
CA ASP A 75 -4.60 9.29 29.66
C ASP A 75 -5.70 8.82 30.60
N SER A 76 -6.68 8.08 30.06
CA SER A 76 -7.80 7.50 30.84
C SER A 76 -7.45 6.17 31.49
N CYS A 77 -6.29 5.57 31.14
CA CYS A 77 -5.88 4.26 31.63
C CYS A 77 -5.16 4.33 33.00
N PRO A 78 -5.21 3.24 33.78
CA PRO A 78 -4.34 2.99 34.93
C PRO A 78 -2.85 3.17 34.60
N GLN A 79 -2.03 3.44 35.62
CA GLN A 79 -0.63 3.84 35.44
C GLN A 79 0.23 2.79 34.71
N ASP A 80 0.04 1.52 35.03
CA ASP A 80 0.73 0.38 34.43
C ASP A 80 0.33 0.17 32.97
N GLU A 81 -0.97 0.22 32.67
CA GLU A 81 -1.49 0.15 31.30
C GLU A 81 -1.03 1.34 30.45
N ARG A 82 -1.02 2.54 31.04
CA ARG A 82 -0.58 3.78 30.40
C ARG A 82 0.89 3.72 29.98
N GLU A 83 1.78 3.20 30.83
CA GLU A 83 3.19 3.08 30.50
C GLU A 83 3.43 2.09 29.34
N TYR A 84 2.71 0.96 29.35
CA TYR A 84 2.73 0.00 28.26
C TYR A 84 2.20 0.60 26.94
N MET A 85 1.04 1.26 26.99
CA MET A 85 0.44 1.89 25.82
C MET A 85 1.30 3.01 25.25
N ASN A 86 1.90 3.85 26.10
CA ASN A 86 2.82 4.91 25.64
C ASN A 86 4.04 4.32 24.93
N THR A 87 4.58 3.21 25.42
CA THR A 87 5.68 2.51 24.75
C THR A 87 5.27 2.04 23.36
N ASN A 88 4.07 1.45 23.23
CA ASN A 88 3.54 1.00 21.94
C ASN A 88 3.27 2.17 20.98
N ILE A 89 2.69 3.27 21.48
CA ILE A 89 2.45 4.50 20.71
C ILE A 89 3.76 5.06 20.18
N MET A 90 4.79 5.17 21.04
CA MET A 90 6.11 5.65 20.64
C MET A 90 6.77 4.76 19.59
N GLU A 91 6.65 3.44 19.73
CA GLU A 91 7.18 2.49 18.75
C GLU A 91 6.46 2.60 17.40
N ALA A 92 5.13 2.67 17.39
CA ALA A 92 4.34 2.85 16.18
C ALA A 92 4.66 4.18 15.48
N GLN A 93 4.77 5.28 16.24
CA GLN A 93 5.14 6.59 15.71
C GLN A 93 6.53 6.58 15.08
N ARG A 94 7.51 5.94 15.75
CA ARG A 94 8.87 5.76 15.22
C ARG A 94 8.87 5.04 13.87
N HIS A 95 8.11 3.95 13.74
CA HIS A 95 8.02 3.19 12.49
C HIS A 95 7.25 3.94 11.41
N LEU A 96 6.21 4.72 11.77
CA LEU A 96 5.49 5.59 10.83
C LEU A 96 6.42 6.65 10.24
N ASP A 97 7.22 7.31 11.08
CA ASP A 97 8.15 8.36 10.63
C ASP A 97 9.27 7.79 9.74
N ARG A 98 9.78 6.60 10.07
CA ARG A 98 10.75 5.90 9.22
C ARG A 98 10.13 5.49 7.89
N PHE A 99 8.93 4.91 7.88
CA PHE A 99 8.24 4.53 6.66
C PHE A 99 7.99 5.74 5.75
N ARG A 100 7.52 6.85 6.34
CA ARG A 100 7.34 8.13 5.65
C ARG A 100 8.64 8.63 5.03
N ASN A 101 9.74 8.58 5.77
CA ASN A 101 11.05 9.00 5.27
C ASN A 101 11.57 8.12 4.13
N LYS A 102 11.40 6.79 4.24
CA LYS A 102 11.79 5.85 3.17
C LYS A 102 10.98 6.07 1.91
N VAL A 103 9.66 6.19 2.02
CA VAL A 103 8.78 6.49 0.87
C VAL A 103 9.15 7.82 0.24
N LYS A 104 9.37 8.88 1.02
CA LYS A 104 9.80 10.19 0.52
C LYS A 104 11.14 10.10 -0.22
N TYR A 105 12.10 9.39 0.34
CA TYR A 105 13.40 9.19 -0.31
C TYR A 105 13.26 8.46 -1.64
N THR A 106 12.49 7.38 -1.69
CA THR A 106 12.26 6.60 -2.91
C THR A 106 11.49 7.39 -3.97
N ARG A 107 10.47 8.18 -3.58
CA ARG A 107 9.77 9.12 -4.46
C ARG A 107 10.73 10.15 -5.06
N ASN A 108 11.55 10.77 -4.23
CA ASN A 108 12.55 11.73 -4.68
C ASN A 108 13.54 11.08 -5.62
N PHE A 109 14.06 9.90 -5.29
CA PHE A 109 14.97 9.16 -6.17
C PHE A 109 14.34 8.90 -7.53
N ALA A 110 13.09 8.42 -7.56
CA ALA A 110 12.38 8.12 -8.81
C ALA A 110 12.13 9.36 -9.69
N ILE A 111 11.87 10.53 -9.11
CA ILE A 111 11.65 11.79 -9.86
C ILE A 111 12.92 12.25 -10.60
N HIS A 112 14.11 11.93 -10.07
CA HIS A 112 15.40 12.34 -10.68
C HIS A 112 15.90 11.35 -11.74
N ILE A 113 15.14 10.29 -12.06
CA ILE A 113 15.46 9.37 -13.14
C ILE A 113 14.91 9.95 -14.43
N GLU A 114 15.76 10.64 -15.21
CA GLU A 114 15.39 11.19 -16.52
C GLU A 114 15.21 10.08 -17.58
N GLU A 115 16.11 9.10 -17.60
CA GLU A 115 16.02 7.89 -18.41
C GLU A 115 16.32 6.67 -17.53
N TYR A 116 15.50 5.63 -17.64
CA TYR A 116 15.73 4.41 -16.86
C TYR A 116 16.97 3.67 -17.39
N ASN A 117 17.95 3.52 -16.52
CA ASN A 117 19.13 2.68 -16.73
C ASN A 117 18.96 1.36 -15.96
N PRO A 118 19.11 0.18 -16.58
CA PRO A 118 19.07 -1.12 -15.89
C PRO A 118 20.00 -1.23 -14.67
N SER A 119 21.09 -0.46 -14.62
CA SER A 119 21.96 -0.38 -13.44
C SER A 119 21.27 0.17 -12.19
N LEU A 120 20.14 0.87 -12.34
CA LEU A 120 19.32 1.41 -11.25
C LEU A 120 18.35 0.37 -10.67
N GLU A 121 18.17 -0.78 -11.33
CA GLU A 121 17.24 -1.83 -10.90
C GLU A 121 17.53 -2.28 -9.47
N SER A 122 18.78 -2.62 -9.18
CA SER A 122 19.20 -3.04 -7.83
C SER A 122 18.99 -1.96 -6.77
N THR A 123 19.14 -0.69 -7.15
CA THR A 123 18.91 0.44 -6.25
C THR A 123 17.42 0.60 -5.97
N LEU A 124 16.57 0.58 -7.00
CA LEU A 124 15.12 0.67 -6.84
C LEU A 124 14.55 -0.49 -6.04
N ASP A 125 15.02 -1.71 -6.29
CA ASP A 125 14.59 -2.89 -5.54
C ASP A 125 15.03 -2.81 -4.07
N SER A 126 16.27 -2.36 -3.79
CA SER A 126 16.72 -2.13 -2.42
C SER A 126 15.88 -1.07 -1.70
N LEU A 127 15.55 0.04 -2.38
CA LEU A 127 14.72 1.10 -1.79
C LEU A 127 13.28 0.65 -1.57
N LYS A 128 12.76 -0.20 -2.44
CA LYS A 128 11.45 -0.82 -2.26
C LYS A 128 11.46 -1.77 -1.06
N GLU A 129 12.49 -2.59 -0.92
CA GLU A 129 12.63 -3.53 0.20
C GLU A 129 12.70 -2.78 1.54
N ASP A 130 13.47 -1.70 1.60
CA ASP A 130 13.51 -0.81 2.76
C ASP A 130 12.11 -0.29 3.16
N CYS A 131 11.29 0.11 2.18
CA CYS A 131 9.92 0.55 2.44
C CYS A 131 9.03 -0.61 2.91
N ILE A 132 9.16 -1.81 2.33
CA ILE A 132 8.38 -3.00 2.74
C ILE A 132 8.73 -3.43 4.16
N GLN A 133 10.01 -3.46 4.49
CA GLN A 133 10.48 -3.81 5.82
C GLN A 133 9.90 -2.85 6.86
N GLU A 134 9.92 -1.55 6.58
CA GLU A 134 9.41 -0.57 7.54
C GLU A 134 7.88 -0.58 7.63
N LYS A 135 7.17 -0.85 6.52
CA LYS A 135 5.73 -1.13 6.52
C LYS A 135 5.42 -2.30 7.45
N TYR A 136 6.15 -3.40 7.36
CA TYR A 136 5.95 -4.57 8.22
C TYR A 136 6.18 -4.24 9.70
N MET A 137 7.24 -3.48 10.02
CA MET A 137 7.50 -3.05 11.39
C MET A 137 6.41 -2.13 11.94
N LEU A 138 5.89 -1.22 11.10
CA LEU A 138 4.76 -0.38 11.45
C LEU A 138 3.49 -1.21 11.71
N GLU A 139 3.15 -2.16 10.83
CA GLU A 139 2.01 -3.06 11.01
C GLU A 139 2.12 -3.88 12.30
N LYS A 140 3.33 -4.36 12.62
CA LYS A 140 3.61 -5.08 13.87
C LYS A 140 3.38 -4.19 15.09
N ALA A 141 3.89 -2.95 15.07
CA ALA A 141 3.73 -2.00 16.16
C ALA A 141 2.26 -1.61 16.38
N LEU A 142 1.51 -1.36 15.30
CA LEU A 142 0.08 -1.09 15.36
C LEU A 142 -0.74 -2.30 15.82
N GLY A 143 -0.23 -3.52 15.59
CA GLY A 143 -0.83 -4.76 16.10
C GLY A 143 -0.90 -4.82 17.63
N ASN A 144 -0.04 -4.08 18.34
CA ASN A 144 -0.04 -4.00 19.80
C ASN A 144 -1.14 -3.07 20.37
N PHE A 145 -1.94 -2.42 19.51
CA PHE A 145 -3.08 -1.62 19.95
C PHE A 145 -4.36 -2.45 20.14
N ARG A 146 -4.31 -3.75 19.82
CA ARG A 146 -5.45 -4.68 19.89
C ARG A 146 -5.52 -5.44 21.20
#